data_AF-A0AAU5USA3-F1
#
_entry.id   AF-A0AAU5USA3-F1
#
_cell.length_a   1.000
_cell.length_b   1.000
_cell.length_c   1.000
_cell.angle_alpha   90.00
_cell.angle_beta   90.00
_cell.angle_gamma   90.00
#
_symmetry.space_group_name_H-M   'P 1'
#
loop_
_entity.id
_entity.type
_entity.pdbx_description
1 polymer ?
#
loop_
_entity_poly.entity_id
_entity_poly.type
_entity_poly.pdbx_seq_one_letter_code
_entity_poly.pdbx_strand_id
1 'polypeptide(L)'
;MSDSKRRLSWDVVRVVAVLAVIFTHVTYQGPFLHPELGAPLGQYPFQVGASVLLVISAYFVCVTIRRGSTSRWLWRRICRVLPPYLVAVLFTYTVVVLFGPSNWILPTRRDLWGNLTLAASFDPSVQLIDGSYWTLPLQLMAFGAAALLWPRGLGPRITTLLWIMIIAPVVLQWNDRIGHSPLWVQQTWNGLGLHRLQLFAIGIAIWLWSQRRIGVLHLGALLVATVFAQHAHTSDLPSSLGIGLLLAFVALAARGPDWTAFARFRRPIQFLARISFGLYLLNQVVGYLIAYRLMELGAGRLTQIAGAVIGVIALAWLLTKYVEEPAYRALAALRVRGLGARAFAWLNT
;
A
#
# COMPACT_ATOMS: atom_id res chain seq x y z
N MET A 1 -25.92 -13.61 -15.21
CA MET A 1 -24.57 -13.41 -14.66
C MET A 1 -24.63 -12.22 -13.71
N SER A 2 -24.67 -12.45 -12.39
CA SER A 2 -24.89 -11.35 -11.45
C SER A 2 -23.71 -10.39 -11.49
N ASP A 3 -24.03 -9.13 -11.77
CA ASP A 3 -23.16 -8.00 -11.53
C ASP A 3 -22.66 -8.12 -10.08
N SER A 4 -21.36 -8.32 -9.90
CA SER A 4 -20.78 -8.60 -8.57
C SER A 4 -20.96 -7.36 -7.71
N LYS A 5 -22.07 -7.29 -6.97
CA LYS A 5 -22.39 -6.22 -6.02
C LYS A 5 -21.15 -5.97 -5.15
N ARG A 6 -20.67 -4.72 -5.15
CA ARG A 6 -19.60 -4.26 -4.26
C ARG A 6 -19.94 -4.65 -2.82
N ARG A 7 -19.14 -5.55 -2.24
CA ARG A 7 -19.34 -6.06 -0.87
C ARG A 7 -18.89 -5.03 0.14
N LEU A 8 -19.73 -4.77 1.14
CA LEU A 8 -19.42 -3.81 2.20
C LEU A 8 -18.23 -4.28 3.06
N SER A 9 -18.06 -5.58 3.27
CA SER A 9 -16.94 -6.14 4.05
C SER A 9 -15.57 -5.69 3.54
N TRP A 10 -15.37 -5.67 2.22
CA TRP A 10 -14.10 -5.21 1.62
C TRP A 10 -13.87 -3.71 1.74
N ASP A 11 -14.93 -2.92 1.71
CA ASP A 11 -14.83 -1.48 1.98
C ASP A 11 -14.47 -1.24 3.45
N VAL A 12 -15.08 -1.96 4.40
CA VAL A 12 -14.76 -1.87 5.82
C VAL A 12 -13.31 -2.21 6.09
N VAL A 13 -12.83 -3.37 5.63
CA VAL A 13 -11.44 -3.80 5.86
C VAL A 13 -10.44 -2.80 5.29
N ARG A 14 -10.72 -2.24 4.10
CA ARG A 14 -9.87 -1.20 3.50
C ARG A 14 -9.87 0.09 4.32
N VAL A 15 -11.04 0.52 4.81
CA VAL A 15 -11.19 1.72 5.64
C VAL A 15 -10.46 1.54 6.96
N VAL A 16 -10.62 0.40 7.63
CA VAL A 16 -9.89 0.08 8.86
C VAL A 16 -8.38 0.10 8.61
N ALA A 17 -7.91 -0.49 7.51
CA ALA A 17 -6.48 -0.51 7.18
C ALA A 17 -5.92 0.91 6.95
N VAL A 18 -6.59 1.77 6.17
CA VAL A 18 -6.10 3.13 5.92
C VAL A 18 -6.22 4.01 7.17
N LEU A 19 -7.28 3.87 7.97
CA LEU A 19 -7.41 4.59 9.24
C LEU A 19 -6.34 4.16 10.25
N ALA A 20 -5.94 2.88 10.26
CA ALA A 20 -4.81 2.43 11.07
C ALA A 20 -3.49 3.10 10.65
N VAL A 21 -3.25 3.30 9.35
CA VAL A 21 -2.08 4.09 8.87
C VAL A 21 -2.13 5.51 9.42
N ILE A 22 -3.26 6.20 9.23
CA ILE A 22 -3.45 7.58 9.67
C ILE A 22 -3.26 7.66 11.19
N PHE A 23 -3.89 6.76 11.93
CA PHE A 23 -3.81 6.71 13.40
C PHE A 23 -2.36 6.60 13.87
N THR A 24 -1.59 5.65 13.33
CA THR A 24 -0.15 5.52 13.64
C THR A 24 0.61 6.79 13.31
N HIS A 25 0.35 7.40 12.15
CA HIS A 25 1.05 8.60 11.74
C HIS A 25 0.75 9.78 12.66
N VAL A 26 -0.52 10.08 12.93
CA VAL A 26 -0.87 11.26 13.72
C VAL A 26 -0.62 11.08 15.22
N THR A 27 -0.74 9.87 15.76
CA THR A 27 -0.65 9.64 17.21
C THR A 27 0.74 9.21 17.69
N TYR A 28 1.56 8.61 16.85
CA TYR A 28 2.88 8.09 17.22
C TYR A 28 4.01 8.63 16.35
N GLN A 29 4.00 8.35 15.04
CA GLN A 29 5.12 8.67 14.16
C GLN A 29 5.37 10.18 14.01
N GLY A 30 4.31 10.99 13.96
CA GLY A 30 4.43 12.45 13.90
C GLY A 30 5.21 12.99 15.10
N PRO A 31 4.74 12.79 16.34
CA PRO A 31 5.50 13.08 17.56
C PRO A 31 6.91 12.48 17.63
N PHE A 32 7.08 11.25 17.13
CA PHE A 32 8.37 10.57 17.17
C PHE A 32 9.40 11.22 16.24
N LEU A 33 8.98 11.63 15.04
CA LEU A 33 9.84 12.29 14.05
C LEU A 33 9.95 13.80 14.27
N HIS A 34 8.90 14.41 14.85
CA HIS A 34 8.75 15.84 15.11
C HIS A 34 8.27 16.04 16.56
N PRO A 35 9.18 15.97 17.55
CA PRO A 35 8.83 16.05 18.98
C PRO A 35 8.08 17.32 19.38
N GLU A 36 8.20 18.40 18.61
CA GLU A 36 7.43 19.61 18.79
C GLU A 36 5.92 19.39 18.71
N LEU A 37 5.45 18.37 17.97
CA LEU A 37 4.02 18.03 17.85
C LEU A 37 3.44 17.43 19.14
N GLY A 38 4.26 17.28 20.19
CA GLY A 38 3.91 16.71 21.48
C GLY A 38 4.42 15.28 21.64
N ALA A 39 3.93 14.57 22.65
CA ALA A 39 4.32 13.19 22.92
C ALA A 39 3.46 12.16 22.13
N PRO A 40 4.02 10.99 21.79
CA PRO A 40 3.22 9.85 21.31
C PRO A 40 2.10 9.49 22.28
N LEU A 41 0.89 9.18 21.77
CA LEU A 41 -0.26 8.78 22.61
C LEU A 41 -0.21 7.31 23.09
N GLY A 42 0.93 6.64 22.91
CA GLY A 42 1.14 5.24 23.28
C GLY A 42 2.60 4.82 23.11
N GLN A 43 2.95 3.65 23.64
CA GLN A 43 4.33 3.14 23.63
C GLN A 43 4.71 2.46 22.30
N TYR A 44 3.74 1.94 21.58
CA TYR A 44 3.95 1.15 20.37
C TYR A 44 3.36 1.85 19.14
N PRO A 45 4.02 1.76 17.98
CA PRO A 45 3.59 2.47 16.78
C PRO A 45 2.37 1.83 16.10
N PHE A 46 2.09 0.54 16.34
CA PHE A 46 1.00 -0.22 15.70
C PHE A 46 1.00 -0.09 14.15
N GLN A 47 2.15 -0.30 13.50
CA GLN A 47 2.35 -0.12 12.05
C GLN A 47 1.71 -1.25 11.22
N VAL A 48 0.38 -1.37 11.27
CA VAL A 48 -0.35 -2.50 10.70
C VAL A 48 -1.02 -2.16 9.37
N GLY A 49 -1.46 -0.91 9.20
CA GLY A 49 -2.36 -0.52 8.12
C GLY A 49 -1.78 -0.67 6.71
N ALA A 50 -0.53 -0.22 6.49
CA ALA A 50 0.11 -0.26 5.18
C ALA A 50 0.33 -1.72 4.72
N SER A 51 0.76 -2.58 5.64
CA SER A 51 0.92 -4.02 5.40
C SER A 51 -0.40 -4.67 4.97
N VAL A 52 -1.50 -4.34 5.64
CA VAL A 52 -2.83 -4.88 5.31
C VAL A 52 -3.33 -4.36 3.96
N LEU A 53 -3.06 -3.10 3.59
CA LEU A 53 -3.37 -2.58 2.25
C LEU A 53 -2.64 -3.35 1.13
N LEU A 54 -1.37 -3.73 1.35
CA LEU A 54 -0.62 -4.59 0.43
C LEU A 54 -1.25 -6.00 0.30
N VAL A 55 -1.67 -6.60 1.41
CA VAL A 55 -2.33 -7.91 1.42
C VAL A 55 -3.65 -7.87 0.64
N ILE A 56 -4.46 -6.83 0.86
CA ILE A 56 -5.71 -6.62 0.12
C ILE A 56 -5.41 -6.45 -1.38
N SER A 57 -4.36 -5.69 -1.72
CA SER A 57 -3.93 -5.51 -3.12
C SER A 57 -3.56 -6.86 -3.76
N ALA A 58 -2.73 -7.67 -3.10
CA ALA A 58 -2.33 -9.00 -3.56
C ALA A 58 -3.53 -9.93 -3.78
N TYR A 59 -4.48 -9.95 -2.84
CA TYR A 59 -5.72 -10.71 -3.00
C TYR A 59 -6.49 -10.29 -4.26
N PHE A 60 -6.70 -8.98 -4.46
CA PHE A 60 -7.46 -8.48 -5.61
C PHE A 60 -6.70 -8.60 -6.93
N VAL A 61 -5.37 -8.66 -6.92
CA VAL A 61 -4.58 -9.03 -8.11
C VAL A 61 -5.04 -10.40 -8.60
N CYS A 62 -5.06 -11.42 -7.75
CA CYS A 62 -5.51 -12.77 -8.12
C CYS A 62 -6.97 -12.82 -8.61
N VAL A 63 -7.87 -12.02 -8.01
CA VAL A 63 -9.28 -11.94 -8.42
C VAL A 63 -9.45 -11.33 -9.81
N THR A 64 -8.65 -10.31 -10.14
CA THR A 64 -8.90 -9.46 -11.31
C THR A 64 -8.03 -9.78 -12.51
N ILE A 65 -6.83 -10.33 -12.32
CA ILE A 65 -5.90 -10.66 -13.42
C ILE A 65 -6.48 -11.69 -14.38
N ARG A 66 -7.41 -12.51 -13.90
CA ARG A 66 -8.18 -13.50 -14.67
C ARG A 66 -9.14 -12.90 -15.69
N ARG A 67 -9.44 -11.60 -15.59
CA ARG A 67 -10.47 -10.93 -16.39
C ARG A 67 -9.82 -10.28 -17.62
N GLY A 68 -9.68 -11.05 -18.68
CA GLY A 68 -9.21 -10.58 -19.99
C GLY A 68 -7.69 -10.61 -20.14
N SER A 69 -7.14 -9.76 -21.03
CA SER A 69 -5.71 -9.78 -21.34
C SER A 69 -4.87 -9.18 -20.21
N THR A 70 -3.82 -9.90 -19.83
CA THR A 70 -2.93 -9.54 -18.71
C THR A 70 -2.23 -8.20 -18.92
N SER A 71 -1.85 -7.87 -20.15
CA SER A 71 -1.22 -6.59 -20.49
C SER A 71 -2.17 -5.40 -20.34
N ARG A 72 -3.45 -5.57 -20.71
CA ARG A 72 -4.51 -4.56 -20.51
C ARG A 72 -4.84 -4.42 -19.03
N TRP A 73 -4.86 -5.53 -18.29
CA TRP A 73 -5.02 -5.52 -16.84
C TRP A 73 -3.91 -4.72 -16.15
N LEU A 74 -2.64 -4.97 -16.49
CA LEU A 74 -1.48 -4.26 -15.93
C LEU A 74 -1.57 -2.76 -16.22
N TRP A 75 -1.89 -2.39 -17.47
CA TRP A 75 -2.08 -0.98 -17.84
C TRP A 75 -3.10 -0.28 -16.97
N ARG A 76 -4.28 -0.89 -16.78
CA ARG A 76 -5.35 -0.32 -15.95
C ARG A 76 -4.91 -0.15 -14.49
N ARG A 77 -4.04 -1.02 -13.98
CA ARG A 77 -3.46 -0.87 -12.64
C ARG A 77 -2.51 0.32 -12.58
N ILE A 78 -1.60 0.44 -13.55
CA ILE A 78 -0.66 1.57 -13.64
C ILE A 78 -1.40 2.90 -13.75
N CYS A 79 -2.36 3.01 -14.67
CA CYS A 79 -3.16 4.24 -14.85
C CYS A 79 -3.97 4.65 -13.63
N ARG A 80 -4.31 3.70 -12.75
CA ARG A 80 -5.06 3.99 -11.53
C ARG A 80 -4.15 4.57 -10.44
N VAL A 81 -2.92 4.08 -10.34
CA VAL A 81 -2.07 4.30 -9.17
C VAL A 81 -1.00 5.36 -9.45
N LEU A 82 -0.39 5.34 -10.64
CA LEU A 82 0.75 6.19 -10.94
C LEU A 82 0.41 7.68 -11.06
N PRO A 83 -0.66 8.11 -11.78
CA PRO A 83 -0.97 9.54 -11.89
C PRO A 83 -1.23 10.24 -10.53
N PRO A 84 -2.12 9.73 -9.65
CA PRO A 84 -2.30 10.34 -8.33
C PRO A 84 -1.05 10.31 -7.46
N TYR A 85 -0.18 9.29 -7.58
CA TYR A 85 1.10 9.28 -6.89
C TYR A 85 2.02 10.42 -7.34
N LEU A 86 2.22 10.60 -8.64
CA LEU A 86 3.10 11.65 -9.17
C LEU A 86 2.64 13.03 -8.72
N VAL A 87 1.33 13.29 -8.74
CA VAL A 87 0.77 14.54 -8.22
C VAL A 87 0.96 14.67 -6.71
N ALA A 88 0.79 13.60 -5.93
CA ALA A 88 1.03 13.63 -4.50
C ALA A 88 2.51 13.93 -4.17
N VAL A 89 3.47 13.33 -4.89
CA VAL A 89 4.91 13.62 -4.74
C VAL A 89 5.20 15.09 -5.01
N LEU A 90 4.72 15.63 -6.14
CA LEU A 90 4.91 17.04 -6.49
C LEU A 90 4.28 17.97 -5.46
N PHE A 91 3.06 17.65 -5.03
CA PHE A 91 2.32 18.42 -4.04
C PHE A 91 3.03 18.43 -2.69
N THR A 92 3.36 17.27 -2.14
CA THR A 92 4.05 17.14 -0.85
C THR A 92 5.41 17.81 -0.89
N TYR A 93 6.20 17.60 -1.95
CA TYR A 93 7.48 18.29 -2.13
C TYR A 93 7.33 19.81 -2.09
N THR A 94 6.40 20.34 -2.89
CA THR A 94 6.19 21.80 -3.00
C THR A 94 5.75 22.39 -1.66
N VAL A 95 4.80 21.75 -1.01
CA VAL A 95 4.25 22.21 0.26
C VAL A 95 5.30 22.15 1.39
N VAL A 96 6.12 21.10 1.44
CA VAL A 96 7.20 21.00 2.44
C VAL A 96 8.32 22.00 2.17
N VAL A 97 8.70 22.23 0.92
CA VAL A 97 9.75 23.24 0.61
C VAL A 97 9.27 24.66 0.91
N LEU A 98 8.01 24.98 0.62
CA LEU A 98 7.47 26.34 0.82
C LEU A 98 7.06 26.63 2.26
N PHE A 99 6.54 25.63 2.97
CA PHE A 99 5.94 25.82 4.28
C PHE A 99 6.56 24.94 5.37
N GLY A 100 7.57 24.14 5.06
CA GLY A 100 8.27 23.31 6.03
C GLY A 100 8.96 24.15 7.12
N PRO A 101 8.88 23.74 8.38
CA PRO A 101 9.63 24.35 9.48
C PRO A 101 11.14 24.27 9.26
N SER A 102 11.89 25.25 9.76
CA SER A 102 13.35 25.29 9.59
C SER A 102 14.09 24.16 10.32
N ASN A 103 13.45 23.55 11.33
CA ASN A 103 13.99 22.40 12.07
C ASN A 103 13.70 21.05 11.38
N TRP A 104 12.99 21.02 10.26
CA TRP A 104 12.74 19.80 9.50
C TRP A 104 13.83 19.58 8.45
N ILE A 105 14.10 18.31 8.15
CA ILE A 105 14.96 17.94 7.01
C ILE A 105 14.14 18.12 5.73
N LEU A 106 14.44 19.18 4.98
CA LEU A 106 13.75 19.50 3.74
C LEU A 106 14.25 18.63 2.58
N PRO A 107 13.35 18.14 1.70
CA PRO A 107 13.73 17.31 0.58
C PRO A 107 14.48 18.13 -0.49
N THR A 108 15.51 17.53 -1.06
CA THR A 108 16.32 18.10 -2.14
C THR A 108 15.69 17.86 -3.52
N ARG A 109 16.22 18.51 -4.56
CA ARG A 109 15.82 18.21 -5.95
C ARG A 109 16.15 16.77 -6.36
N ARG A 110 17.21 16.18 -5.80
CA ARG A 110 17.55 14.77 -6.02
C ARG A 110 16.46 13.87 -5.46
N ASP A 111 15.94 14.18 -4.27
CA ASP A 111 14.84 13.45 -3.65
C ASP A 111 13.57 13.52 -4.49
N LEU A 112 13.26 14.69 -5.04
CA LEU A 112 12.15 14.84 -5.96
C LEU A 112 12.24 13.90 -7.17
N TRP A 113 13.34 13.94 -7.89
CA TRP A 113 13.52 13.07 -9.06
C TRP A 113 13.54 11.60 -8.68
N GLY A 114 14.17 11.25 -7.56
CA GLY A 114 14.21 9.88 -7.07
C GLY A 114 12.82 9.33 -6.73
N ASN A 115 11.93 10.14 -6.15
CA ASN A 115 10.55 9.71 -5.89
C ASN A 115 9.71 9.66 -7.19
N LEU A 116 9.81 10.68 -8.06
CA LEU A 116 9.06 10.68 -9.33
C LEU A 116 9.39 9.50 -10.25
N THR A 117 10.64 9.05 -10.22
CA THR A 117 11.13 7.89 -10.99
C THR A 117 11.04 6.57 -10.25
N LEU A 118 10.58 6.58 -8.99
CA LEU A 118 10.57 5.45 -8.05
C LEU A 118 11.97 4.90 -7.70
N ALA A 119 13.03 5.58 -8.12
CA ALA A 119 14.42 5.23 -7.80
C ALA A 119 14.75 5.34 -6.30
N ALA A 120 13.97 6.11 -5.54
CA ALA A 120 14.12 6.26 -4.09
C ALA A 120 14.06 4.92 -3.33
N SER A 121 13.43 3.87 -3.89
CA SER A 121 13.44 2.54 -3.27
C SER A 121 14.71 1.74 -3.54
N PHE A 122 15.45 2.11 -4.58
CA PHE A 122 16.69 1.46 -4.98
C PHE A 122 17.93 2.21 -4.49
N ASP A 123 17.84 3.50 -4.19
CA ASP A 123 18.97 4.31 -3.73
C ASP A 123 18.78 4.74 -2.27
N PRO A 124 19.54 4.19 -1.30
CA PRO A 124 19.41 4.53 0.11
C PRO A 124 19.83 5.97 0.43
N SER A 125 20.52 6.66 -0.50
CA SER A 125 20.92 8.06 -0.33
C SER A 125 19.87 9.06 -0.79
N VAL A 126 18.73 8.58 -1.32
CA VAL A 126 17.59 9.40 -1.74
C VAL A 126 16.50 9.31 -0.66
N GLN A 127 16.10 10.45 -0.11
CA GLN A 127 15.05 10.51 0.89
C GLN A 127 13.68 10.31 0.24
N LEU A 128 12.82 9.50 0.87
CA LEU A 128 11.40 9.47 0.54
C LEU A 128 10.77 10.79 0.97
N ILE A 129 10.16 11.52 0.01
CA ILE A 129 9.49 12.80 0.30
C ILE A 129 8.37 12.62 1.33
N ASP A 130 7.70 11.49 1.27
CA ASP A 130 6.75 11.04 2.28
C ASP A 130 7.05 9.58 2.60
N GLY A 131 7.17 9.25 3.87
CA GLY A 131 7.49 7.90 4.31
C GLY A 131 6.51 6.87 3.77
N SER A 132 5.22 7.20 3.56
CA SER A 132 4.21 6.29 3.05
C SER A 132 4.45 5.86 1.60
N TYR A 133 5.33 6.53 0.85
CA TYR A 133 5.58 6.20 -0.56
C TYR A 133 6.32 4.88 -0.79
N TRP A 134 6.88 4.28 0.26
CA TRP A 134 7.61 3.00 0.16
C TRP A 134 6.78 1.86 -0.46
N THR A 135 5.45 1.83 -0.29
CA THR A 135 4.65 0.70 -0.78
C THR A 135 4.40 0.71 -2.28
N LEU A 136 4.47 1.87 -2.93
CA LEU A 136 4.08 2.00 -4.33
C LEU A 136 4.99 1.21 -5.28
N PRO A 137 6.32 1.40 -5.26
CA PRO A 137 7.23 0.59 -6.08
C PRO A 137 6.95 -0.90 -5.90
N LEU A 138 6.78 -1.36 -4.65
CA LEU A 138 6.44 -2.74 -4.34
C LEU A 138 5.13 -3.21 -5.00
N GLN A 139 4.09 -2.38 -4.98
CA GLN A 139 2.81 -2.69 -5.64
C GLN A 139 2.97 -2.80 -7.16
N LEU A 140 3.69 -1.87 -7.79
CA LEU A 140 3.91 -1.89 -9.25
C LEU A 140 4.73 -3.11 -9.67
N MET A 141 5.73 -3.48 -8.88
CA MET A 141 6.53 -4.69 -9.10
C MET A 141 5.70 -5.95 -8.92
N ALA A 142 4.84 -6.01 -7.90
CA ALA A 142 3.90 -7.12 -7.74
C ALA A 142 2.91 -7.22 -8.90
N PHE A 143 2.43 -6.10 -9.44
CA PHE A 143 1.58 -6.10 -10.63
C PHE A 143 2.35 -6.60 -11.87
N GLY A 144 3.59 -6.15 -12.06
CA GLY A 144 4.47 -6.62 -13.14
C GLY A 144 4.75 -8.12 -13.03
N ALA A 145 5.18 -8.59 -11.86
CA ALA A 145 5.43 -9.99 -11.58
C ALA A 145 4.17 -10.84 -11.80
N ALA A 146 3.02 -10.41 -11.30
CA ALA A 146 1.75 -11.10 -11.56
C ALA A 146 1.44 -11.14 -13.05
N ALA A 147 1.66 -10.04 -13.78
CA ALA A 147 1.40 -9.98 -15.22
C ALA A 147 2.29 -10.92 -16.03
N LEU A 148 3.54 -11.12 -15.59
CA LEU A 148 4.49 -12.03 -16.22
C LEU A 148 4.21 -13.49 -15.85
N LEU A 149 3.90 -13.79 -14.58
CA LEU A 149 3.75 -15.16 -14.10
C LEU A 149 2.36 -15.74 -14.40
N TRP A 150 1.33 -14.90 -14.49
CA TRP A 150 -0.05 -15.37 -14.64
C TRP A 150 -0.29 -16.22 -15.90
N PRO A 151 0.17 -15.83 -17.11
CA PRO A 151 -0.06 -16.63 -18.33
C PRO A 151 0.58 -18.02 -18.28
N ARG A 152 1.66 -18.18 -17.51
CA ARG A 152 2.40 -19.44 -17.41
C ARG A 152 1.71 -20.47 -16.51
N GLY A 153 0.88 -20.01 -15.57
CA GLY A 153 0.24 -20.84 -14.56
C GLY A 153 1.25 -21.42 -13.57
N LEU A 154 1.03 -21.22 -12.27
CA LEU A 154 1.92 -21.76 -11.23
C LEU A 154 1.46 -23.12 -10.69
N GLY A 155 0.29 -23.60 -11.11
CA GLY A 155 -0.23 -24.94 -10.80
C GLY A 155 -0.14 -25.30 -9.30
N PRO A 156 0.21 -26.56 -8.95
CA PRO A 156 0.39 -26.97 -7.55
C PRO A 156 1.62 -26.36 -6.88
N ARG A 157 2.58 -25.83 -7.65
CA ARG A 157 3.82 -25.21 -7.13
C ARG A 157 3.56 -23.87 -6.44
N ILE A 158 2.35 -23.31 -6.57
CA ILE A 158 2.01 -22.05 -5.93
C ILE A 158 2.15 -22.12 -4.41
N THR A 159 1.79 -23.22 -3.76
CA THR A 159 1.89 -23.35 -2.30
C THR A 159 3.34 -23.40 -1.83
N THR A 160 4.23 -24.06 -2.57
CA THR A 160 5.68 -24.03 -2.34
C THR A 160 6.22 -22.61 -2.50
N LEU A 161 5.80 -21.89 -3.54
CA LEU A 161 6.18 -20.49 -3.75
C LEU A 161 5.75 -19.61 -2.57
N LEU A 162 4.54 -19.81 -2.02
CA LEU A 162 4.08 -19.04 -0.85
C LEU A 162 4.99 -19.23 0.35
N TRP A 163 5.40 -20.47 0.64
CA TRP A 163 6.34 -20.75 1.72
C TRP A 163 7.72 -20.12 1.46
N ILE A 164 8.23 -20.20 0.23
CA ILE A 164 9.49 -19.54 -0.14
C ILE A 164 9.39 -18.03 0.06
N MET A 165 8.31 -17.40 -0.40
CA MET A 165 8.07 -15.96 -0.26
C MET A 165 7.95 -15.50 1.20
N ILE A 166 7.57 -16.37 2.13
CA ILE A 166 7.48 -16.04 3.56
C ILE A 166 8.78 -16.32 4.29
N ILE A 167 9.40 -17.49 4.07
CA ILE A 167 10.53 -17.97 4.86
C ILE A 167 11.87 -17.48 4.31
N ALA A 168 12.05 -17.44 2.99
CA ALA A 168 13.34 -17.06 2.41
C ALA A 168 13.76 -15.63 2.80
N PRO A 169 12.87 -14.61 2.83
CA PRO A 169 13.24 -13.28 3.32
C PRO A 169 13.79 -13.27 4.74
N VAL A 170 13.15 -14.02 5.64
CA VAL A 170 13.56 -14.12 7.04
C VAL A 170 14.96 -14.74 7.15
N VAL A 171 15.21 -15.83 6.42
CA VAL A 171 16.51 -16.53 6.45
C VAL A 171 17.62 -15.69 5.80
N LEU A 172 17.33 -15.01 4.69
CA LEU A 172 18.31 -14.22 3.96
C LEU A 172 18.68 -12.92 4.69
N GLN A 173 17.74 -12.32 5.43
CA GLN A 173 18.00 -11.12 6.23
C GLN A 173 18.48 -11.44 7.66
N TRP A 174 18.51 -12.70 8.05
CA TRP A 174 18.94 -13.13 9.38
C TRP A 174 20.33 -12.59 9.72
N ASN A 175 20.50 -12.08 10.95
CA ASN A 175 21.75 -11.48 11.42
C ASN A 175 22.30 -10.38 10.49
N ASP A 176 21.39 -9.57 9.93
CA ASP A 176 21.70 -8.43 9.05
C ASP A 176 22.60 -8.77 7.85
N ARG A 177 22.51 -9.99 7.33
CA ARG A 177 23.29 -10.46 6.17
C ARG A 177 23.12 -9.57 4.94
N ILE A 178 21.91 -9.03 4.72
CA ILE A 178 21.65 -8.11 3.61
C ILE A 178 22.37 -6.77 3.83
N GLY A 179 22.36 -6.21 5.05
CA GLY A 179 23.09 -4.97 5.36
C GLY A 179 24.59 -5.08 5.12
N HIS A 180 25.18 -6.27 5.32
CA HIS A 180 26.59 -6.56 5.06
C HIS A 180 26.89 -7.02 3.62
N SER A 181 25.88 -7.10 2.75
CA SER A 181 26.06 -7.50 1.35
C SER A 181 26.51 -6.32 0.48
N PRO A 182 27.10 -6.57 -0.71
CA PRO A 182 27.44 -5.52 -1.66
C PRO A 182 26.26 -4.59 -1.97
N LEU A 183 26.55 -3.32 -2.30
CA LEU A 183 25.52 -2.29 -2.51
C LEU A 183 24.42 -2.75 -3.48
N TRP A 184 24.78 -3.33 -4.62
CA TRP A 184 23.79 -3.79 -5.61
C TRP A 184 22.80 -4.83 -5.04
N VAL A 185 23.21 -5.65 -4.07
CA VAL A 185 22.34 -6.61 -3.37
C VAL A 185 21.35 -5.85 -2.50
N GLN A 186 21.82 -4.88 -1.71
CA GLN A 186 20.96 -4.04 -0.87
C GLN A 186 19.94 -3.27 -1.69
N GLN A 187 20.39 -2.66 -2.79
CA GLN A 187 19.55 -1.91 -3.72
C GLN A 187 18.47 -2.79 -4.37
N THR A 188 18.85 -4.01 -4.79
CA THR A 188 17.91 -4.97 -5.37
C THR A 188 16.91 -5.47 -4.31
N TRP A 189 17.40 -5.76 -3.10
CA TRP A 189 16.59 -6.26 -1.99
C TRP A 189 15.53 -5.26 -1.52
N ASN A 190 15.94 -4.00 -1.35
CA ASN A 190 15.08 -2.91 -0.90
C ASN A 190 14.19 -2.42 -2.04
N GLY A 191 14.78 -2.21 -3.23
CA GLY A 191 14.09 -1.73 -4.40
C GLY A 191 12.97 -2.67 -4.82
N LEU A 192 13.25 -3.96 -4.95
CA LEU A 192 12.22 -4.96 -5.27
C LEU A 192 11.28 -5.29 -4.09
N GLY A 193 11.60 -4.78 -2.89
CA GLY A 193 10.84 -5.04 -1.66
C GLY A 193 10.79 -6.52 -1.28
N LEU A 194 11.88 -7.25 -1.50
CA LEU A 194 11.94 -8.69 -1.24
C LEU A 194 11.73 -9.03 0.24
N HIS A 195 12.06 -8.11 1.14
CA HIS A 195 11.80 -8.20 2.58
C HIS A 195 10.31 -8.14 2.98
N ARG A 196 9.40 -7.88 2.03
CA ARG A 196 7.93 -7.79 2.26
C ARG A 196 7.13 -8.83 1.49
N LEU A 197 7.79 -9.82 0.87
CA LEU A 197 7.11 -10.85 0.07
C LEU A 197 6.06 -11.63 0.86
N GLN A 198 6.22 -11.78 2.17
CA GLN A 198 5.25 -12.41 3.09
C GLN A 198 3.85 -11.76 2.99
N LEU A 199 3.77 -10.44 2.77
CA LEU A 199 2.50 -9.72 2.66
C LEU A 199 1.77 -10.04 1.36
N PHE A 200 2.51 -10.21 0.26
CA PHE A 200 1.95 -10.63 -1.02
C PHE A 200 1.54 -12.11 -0.96
N ALA A 201 2.39 -12.95 -0.36
CA ALA A 201 2.14 -14.38 -0.20
C ALA A 201 0.84 -14.64 0.57
N ILE A 202 0.64 -13.99 1.72
CA ILE A 202 -0.56 -14.22 2.51
C ILE A 202 -1.83 -13.71 1.81
N GLY A 203 -1.75 -12.63 1.02
CA GLY A 203 -2.87 -12.18 0.19
C GLY A 203 -3.28 -13.20 -0.86
N ILE A 204 -2.29 -13.83 -1.52
CA ILE A 204 -2.51 -14.94 -2.46
C ILE A 204 -3.06 -16.18 -1.72
N ALA A 205 -2.55 -16.49 -0.53
CA ALA A 205 -3.03 -17.61 0.29
C ALA A 205 -4.49 -17.46 0.69
N ILE A 206 -4.89 -16.27 1.16
CA ILE A 206 -6.29 -15.96 1.50
C ILE A 206 -7.17 -16.10 0.25
N TRP A 207 -6.68 -15.69 -0.92
CA TRP A 207 -7.38 -15.93 -2.18
C TRP A 207 -7.54 -17.42 -2.48
N LEU A 208 -6.47 -18.22 -2.41
CA LEU A 208 -6.54 -19.67 -2.62
C LEU A 208 -7.53 -20.35 -1.67
N TRP A 209 -7.52 -19.95 -0.39
CA TRP A 209 -8.45 -20.47 0.61
C TRP A 209 -9.89 -20.07 0.32
N SER A 210 -10.13 -18.83 -0.15
CA SER A 210 -11.46 -18.37 -0.57
C SER A 210 -12.00 -19.16 -1.78
N GLN A 211 -11.09 -19.66 -2.63
CA GLN A 211 -11.39 -20.53 -3.77
C GLN A 211 -11.41 -22.02 -3.41
N ARG A 212 -11.33 -22.39 -2.12
CA ARG A 212 -11.26 -23.77 -1.61
C ARG A 212 -10.08 -24.59 -2.17
N ARG A 213 -8.98 -23.93 -2.54
CA ARG A 213 -7.76 -24.59 -3.05
C ARG A 213 -6.76 -24.99 -1.97
N ILE A 214 -6.88 -24.40 -0.78
CA ILE A 214 -6.11 -24.79 0.42
C ILE A 214 -7.06 -24.89 1.62
N GLY A 215 -6.73 -25.78 2.56
CA GLY A 215 -7.48 -25.98 3.80
C GLY A 215 -7.26 -24.88 4.84
N VAL A 216 -8.11 -24.85 5.87
CA VAL A 216 -8.00 -23.85 6.96
C VAL A 216 -6.72 -24.02 7.78
N LEU A 217 -6.26 -25.26 8.02
CA LEU A 217 -5.02 -25.53 8.74
C LEU A 217 -3.79 -25.00 7.98
N HIS A 218 -3.77 -25.17 6.66
CA HIS A 218 -2.68 -24.66 5.83
C HIS A 218 -2.70 -23.12 5.79
N LEU A 219 -3.86 -22.48 5.68
CA LEU A 219 -3.96 -21.03 5.82
C LEU A 219 -3.49 -20.57 7.21
N GLY A 220 -3.88 -21.27 8.28
CA GLY A 220 -3.45 -20.98 9.65
C GLY A 220 -1.93 -21.02 9.80
N ALA A 221 -1.28 -22.04 9.25
CA ALA A 221 0.18 -22.14 9.23
C ALA A 221 0.84 -20.97 8.48
N LEU A 222 0.31 -20.58 7.32
CA LEU A 222 0.83 -19.44 6.55
C LEU A 222 0.59 -18.09 7.28
N LEU A 223 -0.52 -17.94 7.99
CA LEU A 223 -0.81 -16.76 8.82
C LEU A 223 0.20 -16.64 9.96
N VAL A 224 0.42 -17.71 10.71
CA VAL A 224 1.41 -17.75 11.80
C VAL A 224 2.81 -17.44 11.27
N ALA A 225 3.20 -18.08 10.17
CA ALA A 225 4.49 -17.83 9.54
C ALA A 225 4.65 -16.39 9.05
N THR A 226 3.57 -15.76 8.54
CA THR A 226 3.58 -14.36 8.11
C THR A 226 3.72 -13.41 9.29
N VAL A 227 3.03 -13.66 10.40
CA VAL A 227 3.15 -12.87 11.64
C VAL A 227 4.57 -13.00 12.22
N PHE A 228 5.12 -14.22 12.23
CA PHE A 228 6.51 -14.45 12.63
C PHE A 228 7.49 -13.72 11.73
N ALA A 229 7.34 -13.82 10.40
CA ALA A 229 8.20 -13.12 9.45
C ALA A 229 8.15 -11.60 9.66
N GLN A 230 6.96 -11.04 9.88
CA GLN A 230 6.82 -9.62 10.19
C GLN A 230 7.60 -9.25 11.46
N HIS A 231 7.45 -10.02 12.54
CA HIS A 231 8.16 -9.78 13.80
C HIS A 231 9.68 -9.89 13.62
N ALA A 232 10.15 -10.90 12.89
CA ALA A 232 11.57 -11.09 12.61
C ALA A 232 12.17 -9.92 11.81
N HIS A 233 11.39 -9.28 10.94
CA HIS A 233 11.85 -8.14 10.13
C HIS A 233 11.78 -6.78 10.83
N THR A 234 10.88 -6.61 11.80
CA THR A 234 10.65 -5.29 12.44
C THR A 234 10.98 -5.24 13.92
N SER A 235 11.25 -6.38 14.55
CA SER A 235 11.42 -6.52 16.02
C SER A 235 10.26 -5.93 16.82
N ASP A 236 9.06 -5.83 16.21
CA ASP A 236 7.86 -5.20 16.79
C ASP A 236 6.75 -6.25 16.89
N LEU A 237 6.70 -6.91 18.06
CA LEU A 237 5.71 -7.94 18.32
C LEU A 237 4.27 -7.39 18.37
N PRO A 238 3.97 -6.25 19.04
CA PRO A 238 2.62 -5.68 19.05
C PRO A 238 2.07 -5.38 17.66
N SER A 239 2.84 -4.75 16.77
CA SER A 239 2.40 -4.51 15.38
C SER A 239 2.23 -5.81 14.60
N SER A 240 3.09 -6.81 14.84
CA SER A 240 2.99 -8.11 14.17
C SER A 240 1.72 -8.88 14.56
N LEU A 241 1.37 -8.87 15.85
CA LEU A 241 0.11 -9.42 16.35
C LEU A 241 -1.11 -8.66 15.80
N GLY A 242 -1.03 -7.32 15.75
CA GLY A 242 -2.07 -6.48 15.16
C GLY A 242 -2.28 -6.77 13.66
N ILE A 243 -1.22 -7.04 12.91
CA ILE A 243 -1.31 -7.53 11.53
C ILE A 243 -2.03 -8.89 11.50
N GLY A 244 -1.66 -9.83 12.36
CA GLY A 244 -2.33 -11.14 12.46
C GLY A 244 -3.84 -11.02 12.66
N LEU A 245 -4.27 -10.13 13.56
CA LEU A 245 -5.68 -9.82 13.77
C LEU A 245 -6.36 -9.28 12.51
N LEU A 246 -5.77 -8.27 11.86
CA LEU A 246 -6.35 -7.70 10.63
C LEU A 246 -6.34 -8.68 9.45
N LEU A 247 -5.36 -9.59 9.38
CA LEU A 247 -5.35 -10.68 8.39
C LEU A 247 -6.52 -11.65 8.60
N ALA A 248 -6.90 -11.94 9.85
CA ALA A 248 -8.10 -12.71 10.15
C ALA A 248 -9.37 -11.99 9.63
N PHE A 249 -9.48 -10.67 9.83
CA PHE A 249 -10.56 -9.87 9.25
C PHE A 249 -10.58 -9.90 7.71
N VAL A 250 -9.42 -9.83 7.06
CA VAL A 250 -9.30 -9.98 5.60
C VAL A 250 -9.79 -11.36 5.15
N ALA A 251 -9.40 -12.43 5.85
CA ALA A 251 -9.86 -13.78 5.55
C ALA A 251 -11.39 -13.91 5.72
N LEU A 252 -11.95 -13.36 6.81
CA LEU A 252 -13.39 -13.31 7.03
C LEU A 252 -14.12 -12.54 5.93
N ALA A 253 -13.58 -11.41 5.46
CA ALA A 253 -14.15 -10.67 4.34
C ALA A 253 -14.07 -11.45 3.00
N ALA A 254 -13.03 -12.28 2.82
CA ALA A 254 -12.82 -13.05 1.61
C ALA A 254 -13.81 -14.21 1.43
N ARG A 255 -14.18 -14.94 2.49
CA ARG A 255 -15.07 -16.12 2.40
C ARG A 255 -16.34 -16.04 3.23
N GLY A 256 -16.41 -15.18 4.25
CA GLY A 256 -17.58 -15.02 5.11
C GLY A 256 -18.74 -14.24 4.47
N PRO A 257 -19.87 -14.06 5.18
CA PRO A 257 -20.99 -13.26 4.72
C PRO A 257 -20.61 -11.78 4.55
N ASP A 258 -21.43 -11.01 3.81
CA ASP A 258 -21.26 -9.55 3.80
C ASP A 258 -21.61 -8.95 5.16
N TRP A 259 -20.93 -7.87 5.55
CA TRP A 259 -21.03 -7.33 6.91
C TRP A 259 -22.18 -6.31 7.01
N THR A 260 -23.40 -6.80 6.94
CA THR A 260 -24.63 -5.98 7.01
C THR A 260 -24.79 -5.21 8.32
N ALA A 261 -24.10 -5.62 9.39
CA ALA A 261 -24.02 -4.87 10.65
C ALA A 261 -23.56 -3.41 10.45
N PHE A 262 -22.72 -3.15 9.45
CA PHE A 262 -22.25 -1.79 9.12
C PHE A 262 -23.14 -1.07 8.10
N ALA A 263 -24.31 -1.60 7.76
CA ALA A 263 -25.17 -1.03 6.72
C ALA A 263 -25.60 0.42 7.03
N ARG A 264 -25.79 0.77 8.31
CA ARG A 264 -26.09 2.15 8.76
C ARG A 264 -25.01 3.15 8.32
N PHE A 265 -23.75 2.71 8.27
CA PHE A 265 -22.60 3.54 7.90
C PHE A 265 -22.10 3.27 6.48
N ARG A 266 -22.90 2.59 5.64
CA ARG A 266 -22.51 2.19 4.28
C ARG A 266 -21.99 3.37 3.46
N ARG A 267 -22.69 4.51 3.45
CA ARG A 267 -22.30 5.68 2.65
C ARG A 267 -20.95 6.27 3.10
N PRO A 268 -20.73 6.60 4.39
CA PRO A 268 -19.41 7.02 4.89
C PRO A 268 -18.29 6.03 4.58
N ILE A 269 -18.53 4.73 4.82
CA ILE A 269 -17.53 3.68 4.58
C ILE A 269 -17.17 3.61 3.08
N GLN A 270 -18.17 3.65 2.20
CA GLN A 270 -17.94 3.62 0.76
C GLN A 270 -17.22 4.88 0.26
N PHE A 271 -17.49 6.03 0.86
CA PHE A 271 -16.79 7.29 0.59
C PHE A 271 -15.31 7.18 0.97
N LEU A 272 -15.01 6.80 2.22
CA LEU A 272 -13.63 6.63 2.69
C LEU A 272 -12.88 5.56 1.90
N ALA A 273 -13.54 4.43 1.60
CA ALA A 273 -12.96 3.36 0.78
C ALA A 273 -12.68 3.80 -0.67
N ARG A 274 -13.44 4.76 -1.20
CA ARG A 274 -13.20 5.34 -2.53
C ARG A 274 -11.95 6.21 -2.55
N ILE A 275 -11.78 7.06 -1.52
CA ILE A 275 -10.64 8.00 -1.43
C ILE A 275 -9.42 7.41 -0.70
N SER A 276 -9.46 6.11 -0.35
CA SER A 276 -8.44 5.48 0.51
C SER A 276 -7.03 5.56 -0.05
N PHE A 277 -6.89 5.59 -1.38
CA PHE A 277 -5.58 5.71 -2.01
C PHE A 277 -5.01 7.13 -1.83
N GLY A 278 -5.82 8.17 -2.04
CA GLY A 278 -5.43 9.54 -1.73
C GLY A 278 -5.16 9.77 -0.25
N LEU A 279 -5.95 9.15 0.64
CA LEU A 279 -5.71 9.18 2.09
C LEU A 279 -4.34 8.59 2.39
N TYR A 280 -4.03 7.43 1.83
CA TYR A 280 -2.73 6.81 1.99
C TYR A 280 -1.57 7.70 1.53
N LEU A 281 -1.71 8.38 0.38
CA LEU A 281 -0.63 9.21 -0.19
C LEU A 281 -0.38 10.55 0.54
N LEU A 282 -1.36 11.09 1.24
CA LEU A 282 -1.28 12.46 1.77
C LEU A 282 -1.30 12.51 3.30
N ASN A 283 -1.45 11.38 3.99
CA ASN A 283 -1.67 11.40 5.43
C ASN A 283 -0.44 11.68 6.29
N GLN A 284 0.77 11.41 5.82
CA GLN A 284 1.94 11.45 6.67
C GLN A 284 2.54 12.87 6.74
N VAL A 285 3.38 13.26 5.78
CA VAL A 285 4.16 14.51 5.88
C VAL A 285 3.26 15.74 5.77
N VAL A 286 2.30 15.73 4.84
CA VAL A 286 1.28 16.78 4.75
C VAL A 286 0.43 16.83 6.02
N GLY A 287 0.09 15.66 6.60
CA GLY A 287 -0.62 15.59 7.87
C GLY A 287 0.17 16.20 9.03
N TYR A 288 1.48 15.94 9.10
CA TYR A 288 2.37 16.55 10.09
C TYR A 288 2.45 18.05 9.93
N LEU A 289 2.51 18.54 8.69
CA LEU A 289 2.57 19.97 8.44
C LEU A 289 1.29 20.69 8.84
N ILE A 290 0.12 20.10 8.57
CA ILE A 290 -1.16 20.65 9.04
C ILE A 290 -1.19 20.69 10.56
N ALA A 291 -0.77 19.60 11.23
CA ALA A 291 -0.69 19.56 12.69
C ALA A 291 0.27 20.63 13.24
N TYR A 292 1.43 20.81 12.60
CA TYR A 292 2.41 21.82 12.96
C TYR A 292 1.86 23.25 12.85
N ARG A 293 1.17 23.58 11.74
CA ARG A 293 0.57 24.91 11.58
C ARG A 293 -0.54 25.18 12.59
N LEU A 294 -1.33 24.16 12.94
CA LEU A 294 -2.32 24.30 14.02
C LEU A 294 -1.65 24.49 15.38
N MET A 295 -0.54 23.79 15.64
CA MET A 295 0.26 23.97 16.85
C MET A 295 0.80 25.40 16.97
N GLU A 296 1.35 25.98 15.89
CA GLU A 296 1.81 27.38 15.88
C GLU A 296 0.69 28.38 16.19
N LEU A 297 -0.54 28.07 15.81
CA LEU A 297 -1.74 28.85 16.15
C LEU A 297 -2.22 28.63 17.59
N GLY A 298 -1.46 27.89 18.42
CA GLY A 298 -1.81 27.57 19.80
C GLY A 298 -2.83 26.44 19.96
N ALA A 299 -3.12 25.69 18.90
CA ALA A 299 -4.09 24.59 18.99
C ALA A 299 -3.53 23.43 19.83
N GLY A 300 -4.35 22.93 20.75
CA GLY A 300 -4.02 21.74 21.56
C GLY A 300 -3.92 20.46 20.72
N ARG A 301 -3.34 19.41 21.31
CA ARG A 301 -3.01 18.15 20.64
C ARG A 301 -4.18 17.49 19.90
N LEU A 302 -5.37 17.45 20.52
CA LEU A 302 -6.56 16.85 19.90
C LEU A 302 -7.02 17.64 18.67
N THR A 303 -6.94 18.97 18.73
CA THR A 303 -7.28 19.85 17.61
C THR A 303 -6.30 19.70 16.46
N GLN A 304 -4.99 19.56 16.75
CA GLN A 304 -3.97 19.27 15.74
C GLN A 304 -4.27 17.95 15.01
N ILE A 305 -4.55 16.88 15.76
CA ILE A 305 -4.88 15.56 15.19
C ILE A 305 -6.16 15.64 14.36
N ALA A 306 -7.23 16.22 14.90
CA ALA A 306 -8.50 16.35 14.20
C ALA A 306 -8.35 17.17 12.91
N GLY A 307 -7.65 18.30 12.98
CA GLY A 307 -7.38 19.16 11.83
C GLY A 307 -6.52 18.47 10.76
N ALA A 308 -5.48 17.73 11.16
CA ALA A 308 -4.69 16.92 10.23
C ALA A 308 -5.54 15.85 9.53
N VAL A 309 -6.35 15.09 10.28
CA VAL A 309 -7.24 14.06 9.70
C VAL A 309 -8.26 14.67 8.75
N ILE A 310 -8.93 15.75 9.14
CA ILE A 310 -9.93 16.44 8.31
C ILE A 310 -9.29 17.02 7.05
N GLY A 311 -8.15 17.70 7.20
CA GLY A 311 -7.41 18.29 6.08
C GLY A 311 -6.95 17.23 5.08
N VAL A 312 -6.41 16.11 5.57
CA VAL A 312 -6.00 14.98 4.72
C VAL A 312 -7.20 14.34 4.03
N ILE A 313 -8.36 14.20 4.69
CA ILE A 313 -9.59 13.70 4.04
C ILE A 313 -10.02 14.61 2.89
N ALA A 314 -9.99 15.93 3.11
CA ALA A 314 -10.34 16.91 2.08
C ALA A 314 -9.37 16.84 0.90
N LEU A 315 -8.06 16.86 1.16
CA LEU A 315 -7.02 16.77 0.13
C LEU A 315 -7.06 15.44 -0.64
N ALA A 316 -7.27 14.32 0.06
CA ALA A 316 -7.43 13.00 -0.55
C ALA A 316 -8.66 12.94 -1.47
N TRP A 317 -9.76 13.58 -1.06
CA TRP A 317 -10.94 13.70 -1.91
C TRP A 317 -10.67 14.54 -3.17
N LEU A 318 -9.97 15.68 -3.04
CA LEU A 318 -9.56 16.50 -4.18
C LEU A 318 -8.67 15.72 -5.15
N LEU A 319 -7.64 15.05 -4.64
CA LEU A 319 -6.75 14.21 -5.44
C LEU A 319 -7.52 13.10 -6.17
N THR A 320 -8.45 12.45 -5.47
CA THR A 320 -9.26 11.38 -6.07
C THR A 320 -10.16 11.92 -7.18
N LYS A 321 -10.87 13.04 -6.92
CA LYS A 321 -11.87 13.60 -7.84
C LYS A 321 -11.24 14.26 -9.06
N TYR A 322 -10.14 14.98 -8.90
CA TYR A 322 -9.54 15.79 -9.97
C TYR A 322 -8.34 15.14 -10.65
N VAL A 323 -7.73 14.12 -10.04
CA VAL A 323 -6.55 13.44 -10.62
C VAL A 323 -6.82 11.95 -10.85
N GLU A 324 -7.11 11.18 -9.80
CA GLU A 324 -7.24 9.72 -9.91
C GLU A 324 -8.34 9.33 -10.92
N GLU A 325 -9.58 9.78 -10.70
CA GLU A 325 -10.71 9.39 -11.55
C GLU A 325 -10.57 9.89 -13.00
N PRO A 326 -10.24 11.17 -13.27
CA PRO A 326 -10.12 11.66 -14.63
C PRO A 326 -8.93 11.03 -15.38
N ALA A 327 -7.75 10.93 -14.75
CA ALA A 327 -6.58 10.33 -15.37
C ALA A 327 -6.82 8.85 -15.69
N TYR A 328 -7.46 8.11 -14.77
CA TYR A 328 -7.83 6.72 -15.02
C TYR A 328 -8.77 6.60 -16.24
N ARG A 329 -9.83 7.42 -16.32
CA ARG A 329 -10.78 7.38 -17.45
C ARG A 329 -10.10 7.70 -18.78
N ALA A 330 -9.25 8.73 -18.83
CA ALA A 330 -8.54 9.13 -20.04
C ALA A 330 -7.51 8.07 -20.49
N LEU A 331 -6.60 7.66 -19.59
CA LEU A 331 -5.50 6.76 -19.93
C LEU A 331 -5.95 5.32 -20.18
N ALA A 332 -6.98 4.85 -19.47
CA ALA A 332 -7.52 3.51 -19.69
C ALA A 332 -8.23 3.40 -21.05
N ALA A 333 -8.76 4.49 -21.60
CA ALA A 333 -9.39 4.53 -22.92
C ALA A 333 -8.36 4.53 -24.07
N LEU A 334 -7.20 5.18 -23.91
CA LEU A 334 -6.16 5.29 -24.95
C LEU A 334 -5.65 3.92 -25.44
N ARG A 335 -5.39 2.97 -24.54
CA ARG A 335 -4.88 1.64 -24.92
C ARG A 335 -5.95 0.75 -25.59
N VAL A 336 -7.23 1.09 -25.50
CA VAL A 336 -8.30 0.41 -26.25
C VAL A 336 -8.27 0.80 -27.72
N ARG A 337 -7.79 2.00 -28.05
CA ARG A 337 -7.72 2.50 -29.44
C ARG A 337 -6.39 2.22 -30.14
N GLY A 338 -5.29 1.97 -29.41
CA GLY A 338 -3.94 2.09 -29.96
C GLY A 338 -3.19 0.83 -30.43
N LEU A 339 -3.57 -0.41 -30.08
CA LEU A 339 -2.72 -1.59 -30.36
C LEU A 339 -3.49 -2.86 -30.79
N GLY A 340 -4.78 -2.74 -31.09
CA GLY A 340 -5.63 -3.88 -31.48
C GLY A 340 -5.74 -4.14 -32.98
N ALA A 341 -5.23 -3.28 -33.86
CA ALA A 341 -5.51 -3.37 -35.30
C ALA A 341 -4.31 -3.16 -36.24
N ARG A 342 -3.14 -2.72 -35.76
CA ARG A 342 -2.02 -2.36 -36.67
C ARG A 342 -0.71 -3.13 -36.47
N ALA A 343 -0.56 -3.89 -35.38
CA ALA A 343 0.68 -4.65 -35.12
C ALA A 343 0.67 -6.09 -35.67
N PHE A 344 -0.48 -6.61 -36.11
CA PHE A 344 -0.59 -7.97 -36.67
C PHE A 344 -0.72 -8.00 -38.21
N ALA A 345 -0.81 -6.84 -38.87
CA ALA A 345 -0.91 -6.75 -40.32
C ALA A 345 0.46 -6.82 -41.03
N TRP A 346 1.57 -6.63 -40.30
CA TRP A 346 2.93 -6.61 -40.86
C TRP A 346 3.69 -7.94 -40.74
N LEU A 347 3.07 -8.98 -40.15
CA LEU A 347 3.67 -10.32 -40.04
C LEU A 347 3.02 -11.35 -40.99
N ASN A 348 2.06 -10.92 -41.82
CA ASN A 348 1.32 -11.78 -42.77
C ASN A 348 1.34 -11.22 -44.21
N THR A 349 2.33 -10.40 -44.54
CA THR A 349 2.74 -10.07 -45.91
C THR A 349 4.22 -10.33 -46.01
#